data_AF-A0A423Q0S6-F1
#
_entry.id   AF-A0A423Q0S6-F1
#
_cell.length_a   1.000
_cell.length_b   1.000
_cell.length_c   1.000
_cell.angle_alpha   90.00
_cell.angle_beta   90.00
_cell.angle_gamma   90.00
#
_symmetry.space_group_name_H-M   'P 1'
#
loop_
_entity.id
_entity.type
_entity.pdbx_description
1 polymer ?
#
loop_
_entity_poly.entity_id
_entity_poly.type
_entity_poly.pdbx_seq_one_letter_code
_entity_poly.pdbx_strand_id
1 'polypeptide(L)'
;MAEPHEWVTPSVPCFAVVGKVNMGKSAVLATLLEEDDDRIIRISPEPGETTRCQRLSLVLDGVERLRFIDTPGFQQPIEALRAIRALNEDARTAPGLATLRRFVEAYRGTHEFEDECRLLEPLIEGAGIVYVIDPDVPVYDSFLAEIEILRFSGRARLAVLNVHGDDAARDTPQRDEWREHLGKAFNLVRVFDAHQARFAARRDLLAALNQIDERDRDHLEATTALLDAEWVQRRERAAEHIQSFLRAALTRRESASFAEDGPTPVADRHAAVERATRHYFEAIAALERETADALLDLYRHHAVRAEARAGFGDDLDLASDETWRRLGLTRRQLTVVGAAVGAGAGLGVDAMTLGHSLGVGALLGGLGGGALAFFKGEALPTLKLDFAPRGVFGGRRITLGPPRNPNFAWVLLDASLIRYRQVLLRAHARRGETRLAATLEHAEGIAQNMPSARQKTLARWFRAVARDRDESVYSGEALTALIDTLADVERDC
;
A
#
# COMPACT_ATOMS: atom_id res chain seq x y z
N MET A 1 -34.58 0.85 22.73
CA MET A 1 -33.86 2.03 23.23
C MET A 1 -32.49 1.55 23.67
N ALA A 2 -31.45 1.84 22.89
CA ALA A 2 -30.08 1.41 23.20
C ALA A 2 -29.57 2.18 24.42
N GLU A 3 -28.88 1.49 25.34
CA GLU A 3 -28.37 2.09 26.58
C GLU A 3 -27.44 3.28 26.28
N PRO A 4 -27.46 4.35 27.10
CA PRO A 4 -26.62 5.52 26.87
C PRO A 4 -25.18 5.23 27.35
N HIS A 5 -24.21 5.63 26.53
CA HIS A 5 -22.96 6.25 26.98
C HIS A 5 -22.02 5.45 27.93
N GLU A 6 -21.48 4.30 27.51
CA GLU A 6 -20.18 3.87 28.03
C GLU A 6 -19.13 4.02 26.93
N TRP A 7 -18.22 4.98 27.07
CA TRP A 7 -17.09 5.16 26.17
C TRP A 7 -16.03 4.09 26.39
N VAL A 8 -15.83 3.73 27.67
CA VAL A 8 -14.77 2.82 28.13
C VAL A 8 -15.40 1.55 28.66
N THR A 9 -14.85 0.41 28.27
CA THR A 9 -15.27 -0.91 28.79
C THR A 9 -14.05 -1.65 29.34
N PRO A 10 -14.15 -2.41 30.44
CA PRO A 10 -12.98 -3.09 31.04
C PRO A 10 -12.27 -4.09 30.11
N SER A 11 -12.96 -4.58 29.07
CA SER A 11 -12.45 -5.63 28.17
C SER A 11 -11.69 -5.11 26.94
N VAL A 12 -11.71 -3.79 26.67
CA VAL A 12 -11.11 -3.19 25.49
C VAL A 12 -10.38 -1.92 25.91
N PRO A 13 -9.04 -1.85 25.75
CA PRO A 13 -8.29 -0.63 26.03
C PRO A 13 -8.79 0.52 25.15
N CYS A 14 -8.99 1.67 25.78
CA CYS A 14 -9.66 2.81 25.18
C CYS A 14 -8.83 4.08 25.33
N PHE A 15 -8.64 4.81 24.22
CA PHE A 15 -7.84 6.02 24.16
C PHE A 15 -8.60 7.16 23.50
N ALA A 16 -8.70 8.30 24.17
CA ALA A 16 -9.16 9.54 23.56
C ALA A 16 -8.02 10.19 22.77
N VAL A 17 -8.29 10.53 21.51
CA VAL A 17 -7.34 11.23 20.64
C VAL A 17 -7.64 12.71 20.69
N VAL A 18 -6.73 13.45 21.32
CA VAL A 18 -6.87 14.87 21.63
C VAL A 18 -5.86 15.69 20.85
N GLY A 19 -6.22 16.91 20.49
CA GLY A 19 -5.38 17.83 19.74
C GLY A 19 -6.22 18.90 19.06
N LYS A 20 -5.63 20.07 18.81
CA LYS A 20 -6.30 21.13 18.06
C LYS A 20 -6.65 20.68 16.64
N VAL A 21 -7.58 21.43 16.04
CA VAL A 21 -7.92 21.23 14.63
C VAL A 21 -6.67 21.42 13.77
N ASN A 22 -6.55 20.63 12.70
CA ASN A 22 -5.42 20.62 11.76
C ASN A 22 -4.06 20.16 12.34
N MET A 23 -4.01 19.57 13.54
CA MET A 23 -2.77 18.97 14.10
C MET A 23 -2.50 17.53 13.63
N GLY A 24 -3.27 17.03 12.67
CA GLY A 24 -3.07 15.69 12.11
C GLY A 24 -3.75 14.53 12.86
N LYS A 25 -4.67 14.77 13.82
CA LYS A 25 -5.40 13.70 14.54
C LYS A 25 -6.02 12.67 13.60
N SER A 26 -6.80 13.13 12.63
CA SER A 26 -7.48 12.26 11.66
C SER A 26 -6.49 11.49 10.79
N ALA A 27 -5.34 12.08 10.45
CA ALA A 27 -4.29 11.41 9.70
C ALA A 27 -3.62 10.29 10.53
N VAL A 28 -3.30 10.57 11.80
CA VAL A 28 -2.76 9.56 12.73
C VAL A 28 -3.76 8.42 12.91
N LEU A 29 -5.05 8.73 13.11
CA LEU A 29 -6.12 7.74 13.25
C LEU A 29 -6.29 6.88 12.00
N ALA A 30 -6.31 7.50 10.81
CA ALA A 30 -6.38 6.81 9.52
C ALA A 30 -5.25 5.79 9.37
N THR A 31 -4.02 6.18 9.70
CA THR A 31 -2.86 5.29 9.60
C THR A 31 -2.87 4.20 10.69
N LEU A 32 -3.27 4.52 11.93
CA LEU A 32 -3.37 3.52 13.00
C LEU A 32 -4.41 2.44 12.71
N LEU A 33 -5.52 2.81 12.08
CA LEU A 33 -6.65 1.92 11.81
C LEU A 33 -6.64 1.28 10.42
N GLU A 34 -5.71 1.70 9.55
CA GLU A 34 -5.71 1.35 8.12
C GLU A 34 -7.05 1.70 7.47
N GLU A 35 -7.53 2.91 7.72
CA GLU A 35 -8.84 3.38 7.28
C GLU A 35 -8.69 4.61 6.39
N ASP A 36 -9.00 4.44 5.10
CA ASP A 36 -8.90 5.46 4.07
C ASP A 36 -10.26 6.02 3.61
N ASP A 37 -11.39 5.57 4.18
CA ASP A 37 -12.73 6.11 3.89
C ASP A 37 -13.00 7.42 4.66
N ASP A 38 -13.22 8.50 3.90
CA ASP A 38 -13.60 9.83 4.41
C ASP A 38 -14.94 9.86 5.16
N ARG A 39 -15.81 8.86 4.94
CA ARG A 39 -17.08 8.73 5.67
C ARG A 39 -16.86 8.21 7.08
N ILE A 40 -15.82 7.42 7.30
CA ILE A 40 -15.50 6.78 8.58
C ILE A 40 -14.56 7.68 9.38
N ILE A 41 -13.49 8.18 8.77
CA ILE A 41 -12.58 9.15 9.41
C ILE A 41 -12.55 10.38 8.53
N ARG A 42 -13.06 11.52 8.99
CA ARG A 42 -13.04 12.75 8.19
C ARG A 42 -11.70 13.48 8.33
N ILE A 43 -11.03 13.72 7.20
CA ILE A 43 -9.88 14.63 7.10
C ILE A 43 -10.37 15.85 6.32
N SER A 44 -10.91 16.86 7.01
CA SER A 44 -11.35 18.13 6.40
C SER A 44 -10.34 19.24 6.72
N PRO A 45 -9.99 20.12 5.78
CA PRO A 45 -9.21 21.33 6.05
C PRO A 45 -10.03 22.42 6.76
N GLU A 46 -11.36 22.25 6.90
CA GLU A 46 -12.24 23.23 7.53
C GLU A 46 -12.17 23.16 9.07
N PRO A 47 -11.85 24.28 9.75
CA PRO A 47 -11.76 24.31 11.21
C PRO A 47 -13.09 24.00 11.91
N GLY A 48 -13.10 23.06 12.88
CA GLY A 48 -14.19 22.90 13.86
C GLY A 48 -15.22 21.81 13.60
N GLU A 49 -15.00 20.88 12.66
CA GLU A 49 -16.06 19.97 12.21
C GLU A 49 -16.28 18.68 13.04
N THR A 50 -15.36 18.28 13.93
CA THR A 50 -15.61 17.15 14.87
C THR A 50 -16.52 17.62 16.01
N THR A 51 -17.78 17.94 15.68
CA THR A 51 -18.79 18.44 16.63
C THR A 51 -19.31 17.35 17.58
N ARG A 52 -18.87 16.09 17.42
CA ARG A 52 -19.26 14.95 18.26
C ARG A 52 -18.11 13.97 18.40
N CYS A 53 -17.95 13.39 19.59
CA CYS A 53 -17.01 12.31 19.81
C CYS A 53 -17.39 11.08 18.97
N GLN A 54 -16.43 10.52 18.24
CA GLN A 54 -16.63 9.34 17.39
C GLN A 54 -15.80 8.16 17.92
N ARG A 55 -16.41 6.97 17.97
CA ARG A 55 -15.71 5.73 18.30
C ARG A 55 -15.13 5.12 17.03
N LEU A 56 -13.85 4.81 17.07
CA LEU A 56 -13.11 4.17 16.00
C LEU A 56 -12.36 2.97 16.57
N SER A 57 -12.52 1.80 15.97
CA SER A 57 -12.10 0.55 16.58
C SER A 57 -11.09 -0.17 15.70
N LEU A 58 -9.99 -0.64 16.29
CA LEU A 58 -9.12 -1.62 15.64
C LEU A 58 -9.75 -2.99 15.82
N VAL A 59 -10.23 -3.58 14.73
CA VAL A 59 -10.82 -4.90 14.71
C VAL A 59 -9.85 -5.88 14.05
N LEU A 60 -9.47 -6.93 14.79
CA LEU A 60 -8.65 -8.04 14.31
C LEU A 60 -9.44 -9.33 14.53
N ASP A 61 -9.48 -10.21 13.51
CA ASP A 61 -10.26 -11.46 13.54
C ASP A 61 -11.74 -11.27 13.94
N GLY A 62 -12.34 -10.14 13.54
CA GLY A 62 -13.72 -9.80 13.87
C GLY A 62 -13.96 -9.37 15.34
N VAL A 63 -12.90 -9.25 16.14
CA VAL A 63 -12.96 -8.83 17.55
C VAL A 63 -12.38 -7.42 17.69
N GLU A 64 -13.09 -6.55 18.41
CA GLU A 64 -12.57 -5.23 18.79
C GLU A 64 -11.39 -5.39 19.76
N ARG A 65 -10.20 -4.97 19.33
CA ARG A 65 -8.96 -5.06 20.10
C ARG A 65 -8.59 -3.74 20.76
N LEU A 66 -8.82 -2.63 20.07
CA LEU A 66 -8.52 -1.29 20.60
C LEU A 66 -9.64 -0.33 20.21
N ARG A 67 -9.93 0.62 21.09
CA ARG A 67 -10.89 1.68 20.82
C ARG A 67 -10.21 3.04 20.92
N PHE A 68 -10.28 3.80 19.84
CA PHE A 68 -9.97 5.21 19.82
C PHE A 68 -11.25 6.04 19.86
N ILE A 69 -11.21 7.15 20.58
CA ILE A 69 -12.29 8.13 20.63
C ILE A 69 -11.74 9.40 20.00
N ASP A 70 -12.16 9.71 18.78
CA ASP A 70 -11.83 11.00 18.16
C ASP A 70 -12.65 12.07 18.88
N THR A 71 -11.96 12.98 19.57
CA THR A 71 -12.61 14.05 20.34
C THR A 71 -12.56 15.37 19.57
N PRO A 72 -13.51 16.30 19.82
CA PRO A 72 -13.27 17.71 19.50
C PRO A 72 -11.93 18.18 20.10
N GLY A 73 -11.34 19.21 19.51
CA GLY A 73 -10.22 19.91 20.15
C GLY A 73 -10.72 20.86 21.23
N PHE A 74 -9.84 21.30 22.13
CA PHE A 74 -10.16 22.41 23.02
C PHE A 74 -10.42 23.68 22.19
N GLN A 75 -11.50 24.39 22.49
CA GLN A 75 -11.84 25.68 21.88
C GLN A 75 -11.36 26.84 22.74
N GLN A 76 -11.49 26.71 24.06
CA GLN A 76 -11.22 27.74 25.05
C GLN A 76 -10.39 27.19 26.23
N PRO A 77 -9.20 26.62 25.98
CA PRO A 77 -8.45 25.89 27.01
C PRO A 77 -7.99 26.78 28.18
N ILE A 78 -7.73 28.07 27.94
CA ILE A 78 -7.27 29.00 28.99
C ILE A 78 -8.42 29.31 29.95
N GLU A 79 -9.59 29.63 29.42
CA GLU A 79 -10.81 29.92 30.16
C GLU A 79 -11.29 28.67 30.91
N ALA A 80 -11.30 27.51 30.24
CA ALA A 80 -11.63 26.23 30.86
C ALA A 80 -10.68 25.91 32.01
N LEU A 81 -9.36 26.12 31.85
CA LEU A 81 -8.39 25.91 32.93
C LEU A 81 -8.68 26.80 34.14
N ARG A 82 -9.05 28.07 33.92
CA ARG A 82 -9.44 28.99 35.01
C ARG A 82 -10.70 28.51 35.72
N ALA A 83 -11.72 28.10 34.97
CA ALA A 83 -12.97 27.59 35.53
C ALA A 83 -12.74 26.30 36.34
N ILE A 84 -11.95 25.35 35.83
CA ILE A 84 -11.57 24.11 36.53
C ILE A 84 -10.85 24.45 37.85
N ARG A 85 -9.92 25.41 37.84
CA ARG A 85 -9.21 25.83 39.06
C ARG A 85 -10.14 26.52 40.07
N ALA A 86 -11.12 27.28 39.61
CA ALA A 86 -12.13 27.92 40.48
C ALA A 86 -13.05 26.89 41.15
N LEU A 87 -13.31 25.76 40.49
CA LEU A 87 -14.09 24.63 41.02
C LEU A 87 -13.28 23.69 41.94
N ASN A 88 -12.01 24.01 42.19
CA ASN A 88 -11.14 23.21 43.04
C ASN A 88 -11.36 23.55 44.51
N GLU A 89 -11.68 22.55 45.33
CA GLU A 89 -12.09 22.75 46.73
C GLU A 89 -10.91 23.15 47.64
N ASP A 90 -9.70 22.62 47.40
CA ASP A 90 -8.49 22.99 48.14
C ASP A 90 -7.48 23.69 47.22
N ALA A 91 -7.36 24.99 47.37
CA ALA A 91 -6.42 25.85 46.63
C ALA A 91 -4.93 25.45 46.82
N ARG A 92 -4.58 24.63 47.82
CA ARG A 92 -3.22 24.11 48.03
C ARG A 92 -2.92 22.87 47.19
N THR A 93 -3.93 22.24 46.60
CA THR A 93 -3.77 21.04 45.78
C THR A 93 -4.05 21.34 44.31
N ALA A 94 -3.38 20.63 43.41
CA ALA A 94 -3.72 20.71 41.99
C ALA A 94 -5.10 20.08 41.75
N PRO A 95 -5.91 20.60 40.80
CA PRO A 95 -7.12 19.92 40.37
C PRO A 95 -6.86 18.48 39.95
N GLY A 96 -7.85 17.62 40.19
CA GLY A 96 -7.80 16.21 39.79
C GLY A 96 -9.10 15.76 39.14
N LEU A 97 -9.26 14.44 39.01
CA LEU A 97 -10.41 13.82 38.35
C LEU A 97 -11.76 14.27 38.94
N ALA A 98 -11.86 14.45 40.26
CA ALA A 98 -13.08 14.92 40.92
C ALA A 98 -13.44 16.35 40.52
N THR A 99 -12.44 17.23 40.38
CA THR A 99 -12.65 18.61 39.91
C THR A 99 -13.07 18.64 38.45
N LEU A 100 -12.49 17.78 37.60
CA LEU A 100 -12.93 17.64 36.20
C LEU A 100 -14.38 17.13 36.11
N ARG A 101 -14.80 16.20 36.98
CA ARG A 101 -16.21 15.77 37.05
C ARG A 101 -17.14 16.92 37.38
N ARG A 102 -16.83 17.72 38.40
CA ARG A 102 -17.61 18.91 38.76
C ARG A 102 -17.67 19.93 37.62
N PHE A 103 -16.57 20.13 36.91
CA PHE A 103 -16.54 21.00 35.73
C PHE A 103 -17.52 20.52 34.65
N VAL A 104 -17.45 19.24 34.27
CA VAL A 104 -18.37 18.68 33.28
C VAL A 104 -19.81 18.74 33.78
N GLU A 105 -20.08 18.43 35.05
CA GLU A 105 -21.44 18.53 35.62
C GLU A 105 -21.99 19.96 35.61
N ALA A 106 -21.15 20.96 35.86
CA ALA A 106 -21.56 22.36 35.90
C ALA A 106 -21.85 22.94 34.51
N TYR A 107 -21.10 22.53 33.49
CA TYR A 107 -21.16 23.12 32.15
C TYR A 107 -21.81 22.22 31.08
N ARG A 108 -22.06 20.93 31.37
CA ARG A 108 -22.75 20.03 30.44
C ARG A 108 -24.16 20.55 30.13
N GLY A 109 -24.45 20.67 28.84
CA GLY A 109 -25.73 21.20 28.37
C GLY A 109 -25.85 22.72 28.47
N THR A 110 -24.80 23.40 28.93
CA THR A 110 -24.64 24.83 28.73
C THR A 110 -24.00 25.07 27.35
N HIS A 111 -24.26 26.23 26.74
CA HIS A 111 -23.55 26.64 25.51
C HIS A 111 -22.10 27.09 25.79
N GLU A 112 -21.61 26.94 27.02
CA GLU A 112 -20.26 27.28 27.45
C GLU A 112 -19.46 25.98 27.63
N PHE A 113 -18.22 25.96 27.13
CA PHE A 113 -17.31 24.80 27.23
C PHE A 113 -17.88 23.47 26.68
N GLU A 114 -18.72 23.52 25.65
CA GLU A 114 -19.41 22.34 25.11
C GLU A 114 -18.41 21.28 24.60
N ASP A 115 -17.36 21.71 23.90
CA ASP A 115 -16.33 20.83 23.34
C ASP A 115 -15.40 20.29 24.43
N GLU A 116 -15.05 21.11 25.43
CA GLU A 116 -14.27 20.67 26.59
C GLU A 116 -15.02 19.62 27.41
N CYS A 117 -16.33 19.81 27.64
CA CYS A 117 -17.15 18.81 28.31
C CYS A 117 -17.15 17.48 27.55
N ARG A 118 -17.36 17.52 26.23
CA ARG A 118 -17.34 16.33 25.36
C ARG A 118 -16.00 15.61 25.36
N LEU A 119 -14.90 16.36 25.33
CA LEU A 119 -13.54 15.82 25.39
C LEU A 119 -13.25 15.18 26.75
N LEU A 120 -13.66 15.81 27.85
CA LEU A 120 -13.36 15.35 29.21
C LEU A 120 -14.18 14.13 29.64
N GLU A 121 -15.39 13.94 29.10
CA GLU A 121 -16.25 12.78 29.39
C GLU A 121 -15.54 11.42 29.29
N PRO A 122 -14.96 11.02 28.14
CA PRO A 122 -14.27 9.74 28.03
C PRO A 122 -13.04 9.64 28.95
N LEU A 123 -12.36 10.76 29.23
CA LEU A 123 -11.24 10.79 30.18
C LEU A 123 -11.72 10.56 31.62
N ILE A 124 -12.88 11.10 31.97
CA ILE A 124 -13.51 10.88 33.28
C ILE A 124 -13.89 9.41 33.47
N GLU A 125 -14.36 8.77 32.41
CA GLU A 125 -14.77 7.35 32.44
C GLU A 125 -13.59 6.39 32.52
N GLY A 126 -12.45 6.69 31.90
CA GLY A 126 -11.37 5.71 31.93
C GLY A 126 -10.27 5.89 30.90
N ALA A 127 -10.56 6.59 29.81
CA ALA A 127 -9.76 6.49 28.60
C ALA A 127 -8.34 7.03 28.83
N GLY A 128 -7.34 6.33 28.27
CA GLY A 128 -6.02 6.88 28.07
C GLY A 128 -6.07 8.06 27.08
N ILE A 129 -4.96 8.77 26.93
CA ILE A 129 -4.86 9.95 26.09
C ILE A 129 -3.78 9.72 25.05
N VAL A 130 -4.12 9.96 23.78
CA VAL A 130 -3.17 10.16 22.68
C VAL A 130 -3.29 11.62 22.26
N TYR A 131 -2.31 12.44 22.65
CA TYR A 131 -2.28 13.86 22.31
C TYR A 131 -1.45 14.08 21.04
N VAL A 132 -2.08 14.52 19.97
CA VAL A 132 -1.46 14.73 18.66
C VAL A 132 -1.20 16.22 18.44
N ILE A 133 0.05 16.55 18.09
CA ILE A 133 0.50 17.92 17.85
C ILE A 133 1.39 17.95 16.60
N ASP A 134 1.19 18.96 15.75
CA ASP A 134 2.16 19.31 14.70
C ASP A 134 3.31 20.09 15.36
N PRO A 135 4.54 19.54 15.39
CA PRO A 135 5.65 20.18 16.08
C PRO A 135 6.22 21.41 15.36
N ASP A 136 5.79 21.71 14.13
CA ASP A 136 6.18 22.93 13.41
C ASP A 136 5.36 24.15 13.89
N VAL A 137 4.27 23.91 14.61
CA VAL A 137 3.47 24.97 15.25
C VAL A 137 4.17 25.41 16.55
N PRO A 138 4.37 26.72 16.78
CA PRO A 138 4.98 27.21 18.01
C PRO A 138 4.17 26.84 19.27
N VAL A 139 4.87 26.71 20.40
CA VAL A 139 4.22 26.52 21.70
C VAL A 139 3.52 27.81 22.12
N TYR A 140 2.22 27.73 22.41
CA TYR A 140 1.39 28.83 22.86
C TYR A 140 0.79 28.52 24.24
N ASP A 141 0.42 29.56 25.00
CA ASP A 141 -0.23 29.41 26.32
C ASP A 141 -1.50 28.55 26.27
N SER A 142 -2.22 28.59 25.15
CA SER A 142 -3.38 27.73 24.94
C SER A 142 -3.00 26.25 24.97
N PHE A 143 -1.90 25.84 24.33
CA PHE A 143 -1.42 24.47 24.39
C PHE A 143 -0.93 24.08 25.78
N LEU A 144 -0.25 24.99 26.49
CA LEU A 144 0.16 24.75 27.87
C LEU A 144 -1.05 24.53 28.78
N ALA A 145 -2.14 25.27 28.55
CA ALA A 145 -3.40 25.07 29.26
C ALA A 145 -4.04 23.71 28.94
N GLU A 146 -4.05 23.28 27.67
CA GLU A 146 -4.52 21.94 27.28
C GLU A 146 -3.74 20.83 27.99
N ILE A 147 -2.41 20.89 27.93
CA ILE A 147 -1.51 19.93 28.57
C ILE A 147 -1.79 19.83 30.08
N GLU A 148 -1.99 20.97 30.73
CA GLU A 148 -2.28 21.04 32.16
C GLU A 148 -3.65 20.44 32.50
N ILE A 149 -4.70 20.71 31.71
CA ILE A 149 -6.02 20.10 31.89
C ILE A 149 -5.94 18.59 31.72
N LEU A 150 -5.26 18.10 30.68
CA LEU A 150 -5.09 16.67 30.42
C LEU A 150 -4.31 15.98 31.55
N ARG A 151 -3.34 16.66 32.16
CA ARG A 151 -2.60 16.17 33.34
C ARG A 151 -3.51 15.93 34.54
N PHE A 152 -4.51 16.79 34.77
CA PHE A 152 -5.47 16.65 35.89
C PHE A 152 -6.33 15.38 35.81
N SER A 153 -6.47 14.78 34.62
CA SER A 153 -7.19 13.51 34.47
C SER A 153 -6.50 12.33 35.16
N GLY A 154 -5.17 12.40 35.35
CA GLY A 154 -4.36 11.31 35.89
C GLY A 154 -4.27 10.07 34.99
N ARG A 155 -4.78 10.12 33.75
CA ARG A 155 -4.81 8.97 32.82
C ARG A 155 -3.44 8.65 32.21
N ALA A 156 -3.28 7.47 31.61
CA ALA A 156 -2.10 7.19 30.79
C ALA A 156 -2.05 8.15 29.59
N ARG A 157 -0.91 8.79 29.32
CA ARG A 157 -0.76 9.88 28.35
C ARG A 157 0.41 9.64 27.41
N LEU A 158 0.11 9.39 26.13
CA LEU A 158 1.07 9.39 25.02
C LEU A 158 0.96 10.70 24.24
N ALA A 159 2.08 11.37 23.98
CA ALA A 159 2.13 12.47 23.03
C ALA A 159 2.73 11.99 21.70
N VAL A 160 2.12 12.43 20.60
CA VAL A 160 2.53 12.14 19.22
C VAL A 160 2.87 13.46 18.56
N LEU A 161 4.16 13.68 18.30
CA LEU A 161 4.66 14.76 17.45
C LEU A 161 4.47 14.32 16.00
N ASN A 162 3.38 14.77 15.38
CA ASN A 162 3.03 14.44 14.00
C ASN A 162 3.80 15.35 13.03
N VAL A 163 4.99 14.89 12.61
CA VAL A 163 5.85 15.62 11.67
C VAL A 163 5.37 15.45 10.23
N HIS A 164 5.74 16.41 9.38
CA HIS A 164 5.41 16.41 7.96
C HIS A 164 6.68 16.50 7.09
N GLY A 165 6.86 15.55 6.16
CA GLY A 165 7.87 15.65 5.09
C GLY A 165 9.31 15.33 5.53
N ASP A 166 10.29 15.78 4.73
CA ASP A 166 11.73 15.48 4.91
C ASP A 166 12.30 15.95 6.26
N ASP A 167 11.55 16.80 6.95
CA ASP A 167 11.92 17.29 8.27
C ASP A 167 11.70 16.26 9.37
N ALA A 168 11.03 15.13 9.13
CA ALA A 168 10.86 14.05 10.11
C ALA A 168 12.17 13.57 10.75
N ALA A 169 13.28 13.61 10.01
CA ALA A 169 14.60 13.18 10.48
C ALA A 169 15.45 14.29 11.13
N ARG A 170 15.01 15.56 11.07
CA ARG A 170 15.76 16.70 11.62
C ARG A 170 15.23 17.10 12.98
N ASP A 171 16.06 17.10 14.02
CA ASP A 171 15.69 17.77 15.27
C ASP A 171 15.72 19.29 15.07
N THR A 172 14.58 19.93 15.32
CA THR A 172 14.43 21.40 15.27
C THR A 172 14.36 21.95 16.69
N PRO A 173 14.82 23.19 16.95
CA PRO A 173 14.70 23.82 18.26
C PRO A 173 13.25 23.83 18.80
N GLN A 174 12.27 24.01 17.91
CA GLN A 174 10.85 23.97 18.22
C GLN A 174 10.40 22.58 18.68
N ARG A 175 10.94 21.51 18.06
CA ARG A 175 10.67 20.14 18.51
C ARG A 175 11.24 19.84 19.88
N ASP A 176 12.43 20.36 20.17
CA ASP A 176 13.04 20.19 21.49
C ASP A 176 12.25 20.94 22.56
N GLU A 177 11.74 22.14 22.25
CA GLU A 177 10.82 22.89 23.11
C GLU A 177 9.54 22.07 23.39
N TRP A 178 8.91 21.52 22.35
CA TRP A 178 7.76 20.62 22.51
C TRP A 178 8.08 19.41 23.38
N ARG A 179 9.22 18.73 23.16
CA ARG A 179 9.66 17.59 23.97
C ARG A 179 9.85 17.97 25.44
N GLU A 180 10.40 19.16 25.71
CA GLU A 180 10.59 19.64 27.07
C GLU A 180 9.24 19.84 27.80
N HIS A 181 8.27 20.47 27.14
CA HIS A 181 6.95 20.69 27.72
C HIS A 181 6.16 19.38 27.89
N LEU A 182 6.18 18.51 26.88
CA LEU A 182 5.47 17.24 26.92
C LEU A 182 6.11 16.27 27.92
N GLY A 183 7.43 16.25 28.05
CA GLY A 183 8.14 15.40 29.01
C GLY A 183 7.80 15.67 30.48
N LYS A 184 7.26 16.86 30.79
CA LYS A 184 6.79 17.23 32.14
C LYS A 184 5.40 16.66 32.47
N ALA A 185 4.61 16.28 31.46
CA ALA A 185 3.20 15.94 31.62
C ALA A 185 2.80 14.57 31.06
N PHE A 186 3.51 14.05 30.06
CA PHE A 186 3.19 12.81 29.35
C PHE A 186 4.09 11.66 29.79
N ASN A 187 3.54 10.44 29.78
CA ASN A 187 4.29 9.22 30.10
C ASN A 187 5.31 8.90 29.00
N LEU A 188 4.96 9.23 27.76
CA LEU A 188 5.74 8.91 26.58
C LEU A 188 5.55 9.95 25.48
N VAL A 189 6.62 10.24 24.75
CA VAL A 189 6.59 11.08 23.55
C VAL A 189 7.11 10.26 22.37
N ARG A 190 6.41 10.32 21.24
CA ARG A 190 6.79 9.67 19.98
C ARG A 190 6.74 10.66 18.84
N VAL A 191 7.70 10.54 17.92
CA VAL A 191 7.67 11.22 16.63
C VAL A 191 7.02 10.27 15.63
N PHE A 192 6.10 10.79 14.82
CA PHE A 192 5.35 10.00 13.85
C PHE A 192 5.07 10.87 12.63
N ASP A 193 5.21 10.34 11.41
CA ASP A 193 4.72 11.02 10.20
C ASP A 193 3.53 10.24 9.68
N ALA A 194 2.31 10.74 9.91
CA ALA A 194 1.11 10.03 9.48
C ALA A 194 1.02 9.81 7.96
N HIS A 195 1.65 10.68 7.15
CA HIS A 195 1.62 10.62 5.69
C HIS A 195 2.74 9.76 5.09
N GLN A 196 3.74 9.36 5.87
CA GLN A 196 4.81 8.46 5.45
C GLN A 196 4.81 7.14 6.24
N ALA A 197 4.06 7.04 7.33
CA ALA A 197 4.04 5.88 8.20
C ALA A 197 3.52 4.64 7.48
N ARG A 198 4.34 3.60 7.55
CA ARG A 198 4.08 2.25 7.04
C ARG A 198 3.84 1.29 8.21
N PHE A 199 3.73 0.00 7.90
CA PHE A 199 3.46 -1.03 8.90
C PHE A 199 4.36 -0.97 10.13
N ALA A 200 5.69 -0.82 9.95
CA ALA A 200 6.63 -0.75 11.08
C ALA A 200 6.34 0.44 12.02
N ALA A 201 6.21 1.65 11.47
CA ALA A 201 5.90 2.84 12.26
C ALA A 201 4.53 2.75 12.96
N ARG A 202 3.52 2.20 12.26
CA ARG A 202 2.18 1.93 12.81
C ARG A 202 2.26 0.96 13.98
N ARG A 203 2.93 -0.18 13.80
CA ARG A 203 3.15 -1.19 14.82
C ARG A 203 3.87 -0.60 16.03
N ASP A 204 4.93 0.17 15.82
CA ASP A 204 5.72 0.79 16.89
C ASP A 204 4.88 1.78 17.71
N LEU A 205 4.00 2.55 17.06
CA LEU A 205 3.10 3.46 17.74
C LEU A 205 2.03 2.72 18.55
N LEU A 206 1.47 1.63 18.01
CA LEU A 206 0.53 0.78 18.76
C LEU A 206 1.21 0.08 19.95
N ALA A 207 2.43 -0.43 19.76
CA ALA A 207 3.21 -1.03 20.83
C ALA A 207 3.64 -0.02 21.90
N ALA A 208 3.78 1.27 21.55
CA ALA A 208 4.03 2.34 22.51
C ALA A 208 2.85 2.52 23.49
N LEU A 209 1.62 2.14 23.10
CA LEU A 209 0.47 2.12 24.01
C LEU A 209 0.64 1.08 25.13
N ASN A 210 1.44 0.02 24.94
CA ASN A 210 1.75 -0.96 25.99
C ASN A 210 2.61 -0.36 27.11
N GLN A 211 3.35 0.71 26.79
CA GLN A 211 4.32 1.29 27.70
C GLN A 211 3.70 2.34 28.64
N ILE A 212 2.46 2.78 28.36
CA ILE A 212 1.81 3.86 29.11
C ILE A 212 0.89 3.37 30.24
N ASP A 213 0.42 2.11 30.20
CA ASP A 213 -0.39 1.51 31.26
C ASP A 213 -0.13 0.00 31.42
N GLU A 214 0.25 -0.44 32.62
CA GLU A 214 0.51 -1.85 32.93
C GLU A 214 -0.76 -2.70 32.84
N ARG A 215 -1.93 -2.12 33.10
CA ARG A 215 -3.21 -2.85 33.16
C ARG A 215 -3.60 -3.44 31.82
N ASP A 216 -3.21 -2.79 30.73
CA ASP A 216 -3.56 -3.17 29.37
C ASP A 216 -2.43 -3.95 28.66
N ARG A 217 -1.29 -4.16 29.34
CA ARG A 217 -0.07 -4.71 28.73
C ARG A 217 -0.33 -6.03 27.98
N ASP A 218 -0.84 -7.04 28.68
CA ASP A 218 -1.06 -8.39 28.10
C ASP A 218 -2.00 -8.33 26.88
N HIS A 219 -3.05 -7.51 26.96
CA HIS A 219 -4.03 -7.36 25.89
C HIS A 219 -3.43 -6.69 24.65
N LEU A 220 -2.62 -5.67 24.85
CA LEU A 220 -1.99 -4.93 23.76
C LEU A 220 -0.80 -5.71 23.16
N GLU A 221 -0.06 -6.50 23.96
CA GLU A 221 0.94 -7.45 23.47
C GLU A 221 0.29 -8.50 22.57
N ALA A 222 -0.82 -9.11 23.01
CA ALA A 222 -1.60 -10.02 22.17
C ALA A 222 -2.13 -9.34 20.89
N THR A 223 -2.53 -8.06 20.98
CA THR A 223 -2.98 -7.30 19.81
C THR A 223 -1.85 -7.05 18.80
N THR A 224 -0.64 -6.76 19.28
CA THR A 224 0.55 -6.57 18.43
C THR A 224 0.95 -7.89 17.76
N ALA A 225 0.88 -9.00 18.48
CA ALA A 225 1.14 -10.33 17.91
C ALA A 225 0.13 -10.71 16.81
N LEU A 226 -1.15 -10.35 16.98
CA LEU A 226 -2.17 -10.53 15.94
C LEU A 226 -1.90 -9.67 14.70
N LEU A 227 -1.46 -8.41 14.87
CA LEU A 227 -1.05 -7.56 13.74
C LEU A 227 0.11 -8.17 12.96
N ASP A 228 1.13 -8.66 13.65
CA ASP A 228 2.27 -9.34 13.03
C ASP A 228 1.83 -10.60 12.26
N ALA A 229 0.93 -11.40 12.84
CA ALA A 229 0.39 -12.59 12.20
C ALA A 229 -0.47 -12.24 10.97
N GLU A 230 -1.33 -11.24 11.05
CA GLU A 230 -2.12 -10.77 9.92
C GLU A 230 -1.23 -10.27 8.78
N TRP A 231 -0.15 -9.54 9.10
CA TRP A 231 0.80 -9.06 8.11
C TRP A 231 1.48 -10.20 7.34
N VAL A 232 1.86 -11.27 8.04
CA VAL A 232 2.39 -12.50 7.42
C VAL A 232 1.34 -13.12 6.49
N GLN A 233 0.09 -13.24 6.92
CA GLN A 233 -1.00 -13.81 6.11
C GLN A 233 -1.30 -12.96 4.86
N ARG A 234 -1.27 -11.63 4.97
CA ARG A 234 -1.42 -10.73 3.81
C ARG A 234 -0.31 -10.96 2.80
N ARG A 235 0.94 -11.08 3.24
CA ARG A 235 2.05 -11.39 2.33
C ARG A 235 1.88 -12.73 1.61
N GLU A 236 1.39 -13.76 2.30
CA GLU A 236 1.09 -15.06 1.71
C GLU A 236 0.02 -14.94 0.61
N ARG A 237 -1.10 -14.27 0.91
CA ARG A 237 -2.17 -14.01 -0.07
C ARG A 237 -1.71 -13.14 -1.23
N ALA A 238 -0.85 -12.16 -0.99
CA ALA A 238 -0.26 -11.33 -2.05
C ALA A 238 0.57 -12.19 -3.00
N ALA A 239 1.37 -13.13 -2.48
CA ALA A 239 2.12 -14.07 -3.29
C ALA A 239 1.20 -14.98 -4.12
N GLU A 240 0.06 -15.43 -3.56
CA GLU A 240 -0.95 -16.21 -4.28
C GLU A 240 -1.58 -15.41 -5.44
N HIS A 241 -1.94 -14.13 -5.21
CA HIS A 241 -2.45 -13.25 -6.26
C HIS A 241 -1.43 -13.07 -7.40
N ILE A 242 -0.16 -12.80 -7.07
CA ILE A 242 0.91 -12.65 -8.06
C ILE A 242 1.17 -13.98 -8.80
N GLN A 243 1.14 -15.12 -8.11
CA GLN A 243 1.29 -16.43 -8.73
C GLN A 243 0.14 -16.71 -9.72
N SER A 244 -1.10 -16.42 -9.32
CA SER A 244 -2.29 -16.58 -10.16
C SER A 244 -2.20 -15.70 -11.42
N PHE A 245 -1.80 -14.44 -11.25
CA PHE A 245 -1.54 -13.52 -12.37
C PHE A 245 -0.52 -14.07 -13.36
N LEU A 246 0.66 -14.47 -12.88
CA LEU A 246 1.73 -15.02 -13.72
C LEU A 246 1.27 -16.28 -14.45
N ARG A 247 0.52 -17.16 -13.78
CA ARG A 247 -0.07 -18.35 -14.39
C ARG A 247 -1.04 -17.98 -15.53
N ALA A 248 -1.99 -17.09 -15.27
CA ALA A 248 -2.97 -16.65 -16.26
C ALA A 248 -2.29 -15.97 -17.46
N ALA A 249 -1.30 -15.11 -17.21
CA ALA A 249 -0.54 -14.42 -18.24
C ALA A 249 0.28 -15.36 -19.12
N LEU A 250 0.99 -16.33 -18.54
CA LEU A 250 1.84 -17.29 -19.27
C LEU A 250 1.03 -18.36 -20.02
N THR A 251 -0.22 -18.58 -19.64
CA THR A 251 -1.13 -19.52 -20.32
C THR A 251 -2.08 -18.83 -21.30
N ARG A 252 -2.16 -17.49 -21.28
CA ARG A 252 -3.02 -16.72 -22.21
C ARG A 252 -2.69 -17.03 -23.66
N ARG A 253 -3.72 -17.25 -24.47
CA ARG A 253 -3.64 -17.39 -25.93
C ARG A 253 -4.79 -16.59 -26.54
N GLU A 254 -4.50 -15.82 -27.58
CA GLU A 254 -5.52 -15.14 -28.39
C GLU A 254 -5.62 -15.79 -29.76
N SER A 255 -6.78 -15.72 -30.41
CA SER A 255 -6.94 -16.23 -31.77
C SER A 255 -7.72 -15.29 -32.64
N ALA A 256 -7.29 -15.13 -33.89
CA ALA A 256 -8.01 -14.41 -34.93
C ALA A 256 -8.13 -15.26 -36.19
N SER A 257 -9.18 -15.02 -36.96
CA SER A 257 -9.40 -15.69 -38.24
C SER A 257 -9.34 -14.68 -39.37
N PHE A 258 -8.86 -15.12 -40.54
CA PHE A 258 -8.84 -14.32 -41.76
C PHE A 258 -9.25 -15.17 -42.97
N ALA A 259 -9.79 -14.52 -43.99
CA ALA A 259 -10.15 -15.15 -45.26
C ALA A 259 -8.89 -15.28 -46.14
N GLU A 260 -8.53 -16.51 -46.51
CA GLU A 260 -7.37 -16.76 -47.38
C GLU A 260 -7.71 -16.57 -48.87
N ASP A 261 -8.97 -16.77 -49.23
CA ASP A 261 -9.48 -16.65 -50.60
C ASP A 261 -10.11 -15.27 -50.90
N GLY A 262 -9.93 -14.31 -49.99
CA GLY A 262 -10.45 -12.94 -50.14
C GLY A 262 -9.70 -12.13 -51.21
N PRO A 263 -10.21 -10.94 -51.57
CA PRO A 263 -9.56 -10.06 -52.54
C PRO A 263 -8.19 -9.52 -52.06
N THR A 264 -7.96 -9.46 -50.74
CA THR A 264 -6.74 -8.92 -50.13
C THR A 264 -6.18 -9.80 -48.99
N PRO A 265 -5.78 -11.07 -49.24
CA PRO A 265 -5.44 -12.03 -48.19
C PRO A 265 -4.27 -11.61 -47.29
N VAL A 266 -3.30 -10.88 -47.84
CA VAL A 266 -2.14 -10.37 -47.09
C VAL A 266 -2.54 -9.26 -46.11
N ALA A 267 -3.36 -8.30 -46.57
CA ALA A 267 -3.86 -7.22 -45.73
C ALA A 267 -4.80 -7.75 -44.64
N ASP A 268 -5.69 -8.68 -44.98
CA ASP A 268 -6.63 -9.29 -44.04
C ASP A 268 -5.88 -10.09 -42.96
N ARG A 269 -4.80 -10.78 -43.34
CA ARG A 269 -3.90 -11.46 -42.40
C ARG A 269 -3.20 -10.46 -41.48
N HIS A 270 -2.69 -9.35 -41.99
CA HIS A 270 -2.05 -8.31 -41.16
C HIS A 270 -3.03 -7.75 -40.13
N ALA A 271 -4.22 -7.36 -40.57
CA ALA A 271 -5.26 -6.83 -39.68
C ALA A 271 -5.75 -7.87 -38.65
N ALA A 272 -5.76 -9.16 -39.00
CA ALA A 272 -6.09 -10.22 -38.05
C ALA A 272 -5.01 -10.38 -36.97
N VAL A 273 -3.72 -10.32 -37.34
CA VAL A 273 -2.62 -10.41 -36.38
C VAL A 273 -2.53 -9.18 -35.50
N GLU A 274 -2.65 -7.98 -36.05
CA GLU A 274 -2.65 -6.72 -35.29
C GLU A 274 -3.76 -6.72 -34.22
N ARG A 275 -5.00 -7.05 -34.62
CA ARG A 275 -6.13 -7.15 -33.67
C ARG A 275 -5.89 -8.17 -32.56
N ALA A 276 -5.38 -9.35 -32.91
CA ALA A 276 -5.11 -10.38 -31.91
C ALA A 276 -3.96 -9.98 -30.96
N THR A 277 -2.94 -9.27 -31.46
CA THR A 277 -1.84 -8.73 -30.64
C THR A 277 -2.37 -7.70 -29.67
N ARG A 278 -3.19 -6.76 -30.15
CA ARG A 278 -3.84 -5.75 -29.31
C ARG A 278 -4.68 -6.38 -28.20
N HIS A 279 -5.58 -7.31 -28.56
CA HIS A 279 -6.40 -8.01 -27.56
C HIS A 279 -5.56 -8.81 -26.55
N TYR A 280 -4.45 -9.42 -26.98
CA TYR A 280 -3.56 -10.16 -26.09
C TYR A 280 -2.99 -9.24 -25.02
N PHE A 281 -2.43 -8.11 -25.43
CA PHE A 281 -1.80 -7.17 -24.51
C PHE A 281 -2.83 -6.41 -23.65
N GLU A 282 -4.02 -6.09 -24.18
CA GLU A 282 -5.15 -5.59 -23.40
C GLU A 282 -5.57 -6.58 -22.30
N ALA A 283 -5.60 -7.89 -22.60
CA ALA A 283 -5.91 -8.92 -21.61
C ALA A 283 -4.83 -9.03 -20.53
N ILE A 284 -3.54 -8.94 -20.88
CA ILE A 284 -2.45 -8.91 -19.90
C ILE A 284 -2.54 -7.66 -19.01
N ALA A 285 -2.84 -6.50 -19.58
CA ALA A 285 -3.02 -5.26 -18.84
C ALA A 285 -4.21 -5.34 -17.86
N ALA A 286 -5.31 -5.96 -18.27
CA ALA A 286 -6.47 -6.19 -17.42
C ALA A 286 -6.15 -7.09 -16.23
N LEU A 287 -5.48 -8.22 -16.47
CA LEU A 287 -5.03 -9.15 -15.42
C LEU A 287 -4.08 -8.47 -14.43
N GLU A 288 -3.15 -7.64 -14.92
CA GLU A 288 -2.22 -6.90 -14.07
C GLU A 288 -2.94 -5.90 -13.17
N ARG A 289 -3.90 -5.15 -13.74
CA ARG A 289 -4.73 -4.20 -12.97
C ARG A 289 -5.59 -4.90 -11.93
N GLU A 290 -6.25 -6.00 -12.29
CA GLU A 290 -7.05 -6.80 -11.34
C GLU A 290 -6.20 -7.30 -10.17
N THR A 291 -4.97 -7.72 -10.45
CA THR A 291 -4.02 -8.13 -9.41
C THR A 291 -3.61 -6.96 -8.53
N ALA A 292 -3.35 -5.80 -9.12
CA ALA A 292 -3.00 -4.59 -8.38
C ALA A 292 -4.16 -4.10 -7.49
N ASP A 293 -5.39 -4.14 -7.99
CA ASP A 293 -6.59 -3.81 -7.20
C ASP A 293 -6.78 -4.82 -6.05
N ALA A 294 -6.56 -6.12 -6.29
CA ALA A 294 -6.60 -7.12 -5.24
C ALA A 294 -5.52 -6.89 -4.16
N LEU A 295 -4.33 -6.43 -4.54
CA LEU A 295 -3.29 -6.02 -3.59
C LEU A 295 -3.70 -4.77 -2.81
N LEU A 296 -4.29 -3.75 -3.46
CA LEU A 296 -4.79 -2.56 -2.77
C LEU A 296 -5.84 -2.94 -1.71
N ASP A 297 -6.82 -3.77 -2.09
CA ASP A 297 -7.87 -4.23 -1.17
C ASP A 297 -7.28 -5.07 -0.02
N LEU A 298 -6.30 -5.94 -0.30
CA LEU A 298 -5.62 -6.76 0.71
C LEU A 298 -4.88 -5.93 1.77
N TYR A 299 -4.34 -4.77 1.39
CA TYR A 299 -3.68 -3.82 2.29
C TYR A 299 -4.60 -2.65 2.71
N ARG A 300 -5.92 -2.80 2.51
CA ARG A 300 -6.96 -1.87 2.96
C ARG A 300 -6.83 -0.46 2.38
N HIS A 301 -6.46 -0.35 1.12
CA HIS A 301 -6.46 0.90 0.35
C HIS A 301 -7.70 0.97 -0.55
N HIS A 302 -8.89 1.11 0.05
CA HIS A 302 -10.17 1.02 -0.66
C HIS A 302 -10.52 2.27 -1.47
N ALA A 303 -9.94 3.42 -1.13
CA ALA A 303 -10.15 4.68 -1.84
C ALA A 303 -9.28 4.82 -3.12
N VAL A 304 -8.40 3.86 -3.38
CA VAL A 304 -7.42 3.90 -4.46
C VAL A 304 -7.74 2.84 -5.50
N ARG A 305 -7.56 3.17 -6.78
CA ARG A 305 -7.64 2.20 -7.89
C ARG A 305 -6.34 2.16 -8.68
N ALA A 306 -5.97 0.97 -9.15
CA ALA A 306 -4.83 0.82 -10.01
C ALA A 306 -5.11 1.41 -11.40
N GLU A 307 -4.21 2.27 -11.88
CA GLU A 307 -4.28 2.70 -13.28
C GLU A 307 -3.93 1.54 -14.20
N ALA A 308 -4.71 1.42 -15.28
CA ALA A 308 -4.37 0.51 -16.36
C ALA A 308 -3.03 0.94 -16.96
N ARG A 309 -2.15 -0.03 -17.19
CA ARG A 309 -0.86 0.22 -17.80
C ARG A 309 -1.03 0.67 -19.24
N ALA A 310 -0.78 1.96 -19.50
CA ALA A 310 -0.64 2.47 -20.85
C ALA A 310 0.63 1.90 -21.49
N GLY A 311 0.60 1.61 -22.79
CA GLY A 311 1.78 1.17 -23.54
C GLY A 311 1.77 -0.28 -23.99
N PHE A 312 0.82 -1.11 -23.56
CA PHE A 312 0.56 -2.46 -24.11
C PHE A 312 -0.07 -2.42 -25.53
N GLY A 313 0.32 -1.45 -26.36
CA GLY A 313 -0.21 -1.19 -27.69
C GLY A 313 0.79 -1.47 -28.82
N ASP A 314 0.45 -1.06 -30.04
CA ASP A 314 1.16 -1.40 -31.28
C ASP A 314 2.63 -0.90 -31.33
N ASP A 315 3.04 -0.01 -30.42
CA ASP A 315 4.41 0.54 -30.29
C ASP A 315 5.28 -0.17 -29.23
N LEU A 316 4.78 -1.24 -28.58
CA LEU A 316 5.51 -1.95 -27.51
C LEU A 316 6.67 -2.81 -28.06
N ASP A 317 7.83 -2.20 -28.24
CA ASP A 317 9.07 -2.95 -28.43
C ASP A 317 9.74 -3.27 -27.08
N LEU A 318 9.41 -4.45 -26.55
CA LEU A 318 9.99 -5.03 -25.34
C LEU A 318 11.53 -5.10 -25.35
N ALA A 319 12.18 -4.99 -26.52
CA ALA A 319 13.64 -5.01 -26.66
C ALA A 319 14.28 -3.62 -26.78
N SER A 320 13.54 -2.58 -27.22
CA SER A 320 14.08 -1.24 -27.43
C SER A 320 13.60 -0.19 -26.43
N ASP A 321 12.46 -0.39 -25.78
CA ASP A 321 11.98 0.53 -24.76
C ASP A 321 12.85 0.43 -23.50
N GLU A 322 13.49 1.56 -23.17
CA GLU A 322 14.42 1.71 -22.05
C GLU A 322 13.78 1.28 -20.72
N THR A 323 12.46 1.45 -20.59
CA THR A 323 11.67 1.05 -19.42
C THR A 323 11.69 -0.46 -19.20
N TRP A 324 11.58 -1.25 -20.28
CA TRP A 324 11.52 -2.72 -20.19
C TRP A 324 12.90 -3.37 -20.14
N ARG A 325 13.96 -2.68 -20.58
CA ARG A 325 15.35 -3.13 -20.42
C ARG A 325 15.80 -3.19 -18.97
N ARG A 326 15.19 -2.37 -18.10
CA ARG A 326 15.49 -2.31 -16.65
C ARG A 326 14.78 -3.42 -15.87
N LEU A 327 13.85 -4.14 -16.48
CA LEU A 327 13.06 -5.19 -15.87
C LEU A 327 13.50 -6.60 -16.33
N GLY A 328 13.21 -7.58 -15.50
CA GLY A 328 13.57 -8.97 -15.68
C GLY A 328 15.07 -9.23 -15.50
N LEU A 329 15.52 -10.42 -15.86
CA LEU A 329 16.90 -10.86 -15.64
C LEU A 329 17.86 -10.36 -16.72
N THR A 330 19.12 -10.15 -16.33
CA THR A 330 20.20 -9.90 -17.29
C THR A 330 20.45 -11.13 -18.18
N ARG A 331 21.04 -10.93 -19.36
CA ARG A 331 21.40 -12.04 -20.27
C ARG A 331 22.24 -13.13 -19.59
N ARG A 332 23.18 -12.74 -18.72
CA ARG A 332 24.02 -13.69 -17.97
C ARG A 332 23.19 -14.53 -17.00
N GLN A 333 22.28 -13.90 -16.27
CA GLN A 333 21.37 -14.59 -15.34
C GLN A 333 20.40 -15.52 -16.09
N LEU A 334 19.85 -15.09 -17.23
CA LEU A 334 19.00 -15.95 -18.07
C LEU A 334 19.74 -17.20 -18.54
N THR A 335 21.02 -17.10 -18.92
CA THR A 335 21.84 -18.27 -19.29
C THR A 335 22.01 -19.24 -18.12
N VAL A 336 22.35 -18.73 -16.93
CA VAL A 336 22.56 -19.55 -15.72
C VAL A 336 21.27 -20.27 -15.32
N VAL A 337 20.15 -19.55 -15.32
CA VAL A 337 18.85 -20.07 -14.97
C VAL A 337 18.33 -21.06 -16.03
N GLY A 338 18.56 -20.77 -17.31
CA GLY A 338 18.24 -21.65 -18.44
C GLY A 338 18.95 -23.01 -18.35
N ALA A 339 20.24 -23.02 -18.00
CA ALA A 339 20.99 -24.25 -17.78
C ALA A 339 20.40 -25.09 -16.62
N ALA A 340 20.00 -24.44 -15.53
CA ALA A 340 19.46 -25.11 -14.33
C ALA A 340 18.10 -25.78 -14.56
N VAL A 341 17.26 -25.24 -15.45
CA VAL A 341 15.93 -25.83 -15.78
C VAL A 341 16.02 -27.00 -16.78
N GLY A 342 17.21 -27.57 -17.00
CA GLY A 342 17.40 -28.66 -17.96
C GLY A 342 17.17 -28.21 -19.40
N ALA A 343 17.41 -26.93 -19.72
CA ALA A 343 17.72 -26.51 -21.08
C ALA A 343 19.22 -26.73 -21.37
N GLY A 344 19.78 -27.86 -20.93
CA GLY A 344 21.19 -28.17 -21.16
C GLY A 344 21.47 -28.15 -22.66
N ALA A 345 22.33 -27.21 -23.09
CA ALA A 345 22.75 -26.95 -24.47
C ALA A 345 21.62 -26.57 -25.46
N GLY A 346 21.58 -25.30 -25.90
CA GLY A 346 20.90 -24.93 -27.14
C GLY A 346 19.59 -24.13 -27.02
N LEU A 347 19.56 -23.07 -26.22
CA LEU A 347 19.09 -21.83 -26.84
C LEU A 347 20.28 -21.34 -27.65
N GLY A 348 20.16 -21.35 -28.98
CA GLY A 348 21.09 -20.62 -29.83
C GLY A 348 21.09 -19.17 -29.39
N VAL A 349 22.00 -18.80 -28.50
CA VAL A 349 22.69 -17.53 -28.69
C VAL A 349 23.41 -17.78 -30.00
N ASP A 350 22.88 -17.23 -31.08
CA ASP A 350 23.38 -17.46 -32.42
C ASP A 350 24.90 -17.30 -32.44
N ALA A 351 25.60 -18.43 -32.47
CA ALA A 351 26.92 -18.53 -33.07
C ALA A 351 26.86 -18.27 -34.60
N MET A 352 25.66 -18.00 -35.14
CA MET A 352 25.43 -17.38 -36.46
C MET A 352 25.37 -15.84 -36.44
N THR A 353 25.81 -15.17 -35.37
CA THR A 353 26.08 -13.71 -35.39
C THR A 353 27.56 -13.37 -35.24
N LEU A 354 28.46 -14.28 -35.65
CA LEU A 354 29.86 -13.98 -35.95
C LEU A 354 29.97 -13.13 -37.24
N GLY A 355 29.47 -11.89 -37.21
CA GLY A 355 29.68 -10.93 -38.30
C GLY A 355 28.63 -9.83 -38.53
N HIS A 356 27.47 -9.86 -37.86
CA HIS A 356 26.44 -8.80 -38.01
C HIS A 356 26.11 -8.12 -36.67
N SER A 357 27.12 -7.50 -36.07
CA SER A 357 27.00 -6.64 -34.89
C SER A 357 26.50 -5.21 -35.20
N LEU A 358 25.77 -5.01 -36.30
CA LEU A 358 25.28 -3.69 -36.75
C LEU A 358 23.81 -3.72 -37.24
N GLY A 359 22.95 -4.60 -36.68
CA GLY A 359 21.59 -4.81 -37.22
C GLY A 359 20.42 -4.91 -36.23
N VAL A 360 20.64 -4.73 -34.92
CA VAL A 360 19.55 -4.81 -33.90
C VAL A 360 19.09 -3.41 -33.46
N GLY A 361 19.32 -2.39 -34.30
CA GLY A 361 19.08 -0.98 -33.99
C GLY A 361 18.35 -0.20 -35.09
N ALA A 362 17.53 -0.86 -35.92
CA ALA A 362 16.79 -0.20 -36.98
C ALA A 362 15.31 -0.58 -36.97
N LEU A 363 14.57 0.04 -36.06
CA LEU A 363 13.18 0.48 -36.25
C LEU A 363 12.93 1.60 -35.24
N LEU A 364 13.67 2.71 -35.45
CA LEU A 364 13.47 3.97 -34.76
C LEU A 364 12.41 4.79 -35.52
N GLY A 365 11.57 5.47 -34.75
CA GLY A 365 10.34 6.13 -35.17
C GLY A 365 10.43 7.07 -36.37
N GLY A 366 9.29 7.17 -37.07
CA GLY A 366 9.10 8.08 -38.20
C GLY A 366 7.65 8.06 -38.71
N LEU A 367 6.78 8.82 -38.01
CA LEU A 367 5.63 9.59 -38.52
C LEU A 367 4.69 8.94 -39.56
N GLY A 368 3.41 8.79 -39.18
CA GLY A 368 2.22 8.98 -40.03
C GLY A 368 2.23 8.37 -41.44
N GLY A 369 1.57 7.22 -41.61
CA GLY A 369 1.07 6.78 -42.91
C GLY A 369 2.09 6.10 -43.83
N GLY A 370 2.07 4.77 -43.84
CA GLY A 370 2.40 3.93 -45.00
C GLY A 370 3.88 3.61 -45.26
N ALA A 371 4.28 2.37 -44.97
CA ALA A 371 5.01 1.51 -45.91
C ALA A 371 5.14 0.08 -45.36
N LEU A 372 4.64 -0.87 -46.14
CA LEU A 372 4.84 -2.32 -46.02
C LEU A 372 6.30 -2.68 -46.33
N ALA A 373 7.04 -3.21 -45.36
CA ALA A 373 8.31 -3.89 -45.62
C ALA A 373 8.10 -5.41 -45.69
N PHE A 374 8.06 -5.87 -46.94
CA PHE A 374 8.23 -7.22 -47.48
C PHE A 374 8.49 -8.40 -46.53
N PHE A 375 7.62 -9.41 -46.66
CA PHE A 375 7.81 -10.77 -46.18
C PHE A 375 9.01 -11.45 -46.87
N LYS A 376 10.08 -11.65 -46.09
CA LYS A 376 10.96 -12.81 -46.23
C LYS A 376 11.23 -13.39 -44.84
N GLY A 377 10.30 -14.21 -44.35
CA GLY A 377 10.62 -15.28 -43.41
C GLY A 377 10.89 -14.95 -41.93
N GLU A 378 10.53 -13.79 -41.40
CA GLU A 378 10.70 -13.53 -39.95
C GLU A 378 9.40 -13.06 -39.29
N ALA A 379 9.04 -13.77 -38.22
CA ALA A 379 7.85 -13.55 -37.42
C ALA A 379 7.91 -12.16 -36.75
N LEU A 380 6.74 -11.54 -36.52
CA LEU A 380 6.62 -10.42 -35.59
C LEU A 380 7.41 -10.77 -34.31
N PRO A 381 8.42 -10.00 -33.89
CA PRO A 381 9.52 -10.54 -33.08
C PRO A 381 9.20 -10.92 -31.63
N THR A 382 7.94 -11.01 -31.21
CA THR A 382 7.61 -11.23 -29.80
C THR A 382 6.68 -12.42 -29.55
N LEU A 383 5.50 -12.49 -30.18
CA LEU A 383 4.46 -13.48 -29.84
C LEU A 383 4.58 -14.81 -30.63
N LYS A 384 4.23 -15.95 -29.98
CA LYS A 384 4.21 -17.25 -30.67
C LYS A 384 2.99 -17.31 -31.61
N LEU A 385 3.24 -17.37 -32.91
CA LEU A 385 2.22 -17.56 -33.95
C LEU A 385 2.10 -19.04 -34.32
N ASP A 386 0.94 -19.64 -34.07
CA ASP A 386 0.57 -20.98 -34.55
C ASP A 386 -0.57 -20.86 -35.58
N PHE A 387 -0.47 -21.59 -36.70
CA PHE A 387 -1.51 -21.63 -37.74
C PHE A 387 -2.28 -22.95 -37.65
N ALA A 388 -3.61 -22.89 -37.53
CA ALA A 388 -4.46 -24.08 -37.58
C ALA A 388 -4.77 -24.50 -39.03
N PRO A 389 -5.00 -25.80 -39.31
CA PRO A 389 -5.38 -26.27 -40.63
C PRO A 389 -6.71 -25.67 -41.10
N ARG A 390 -6.90 -25.64 -42.42
CA ARG A 390 -8.03 -25.01 -43.12
C ARG A 390 -9.37 -25.59 -42.64
N GLY A 391 -10.26 -24.73 -42.16
CA GLY A 391 -11.63 -25.12 -41.81
C GLY A 391 -12.51 -25.34 -43.05
N VAL A 392 -13.63 -26.05 -42.88
CA VAL A 392 -14.60 -26.38 -43.95
C VAL A 392 -15.14 -25.14 -44.70
N PHE A 393 -15.06 -23.96 -44.07
CA PHE A 393 -15.51 -22.66 -44.62
C PHE A 393 -14.38 -21.76 -45.17
N GLY A 394 -13.20 -22.30 -45.48
CA GLY A 394 -12.15 -21.58 -46.24
C GLY A 394 -11.32 -20.53 -45.46
N GLY A 395 -11.57 -20.36 -44.15
CA GLY A 395 -10.76 -19.47 -43.30
C GLY A 395 -9.53 -20.14 -42.67
N ARG A 396 -8.48 -19.36 -42.40
CA ARG A 396 -7.33 -19.76 -41.56
C ARG A 396 -7.42 -19.09 -40.19
N ARG A 397 -7.11 -19.85 -39.14
CA ARG A 397 -7.01 -19.34 -37.76
C ARG A 397 -5.55 -19.17 -37.36
N ILE A 398 -5.25 -18.01 -36.80
CA ILE A 398 -3.98 -17.67 -36.18
C ILE A 398 -4.19 -17.69 -34.68
N THR A 399 -3.30 -18.36 -33.96
CA THR A 399 -3.25 -18.30 -32.50
C THR A 399 -1.97 -17.59 -32.07
N LEU A 400 -2.13 -16.55 -31.27
CA LEU A 400 -1.06 -15.82 -30.59
C LEU A 400 -0.93 -16.35 -29.18
N GLY A 401 0.29 -16.72 -28.79
CA GLY A 401 0.62 -17.05 -27.42
C GLY A 401 1.65 -16.09 -26.82
N PRO A 402 2.02 -16.33 -25.55
CA PRO A 402 2.93 -15.49 -24.82
C PRO A 402 4.24 -15.36 -25.57
N PRO A 403 4.96 -14.26 -25.34
CA PRO A 403 6.22 -14.05 -26.01
C PRO A 403 7.19 -15.20 -25.80
N ARG A 404 7.94 -15.54 -26.86
CA ARG A 404 9.01 -16.57 -26.77
C ARG A 404 10.21 -16.11 -25.95
N ASN A 405 10.29 -14.81 -25.67
CA ASN A 405 11.38 -14.23 -24.90
C ASN A 405 11.39 -14.83 -23.48
N PRO A 406 12.48 -15.51 -23.06
CA PRO A 406 12.58 -16.10 -21.73
C PRO A 406 12.52 -15.06 -20.60
N ASN A 407 12.73 -13.78 -20.91
CA ASN A 407 12.63 -12.68 -19.95
C ASN A 407 11.19 -12.21 -19.70
N PHE A 408 10.21 -12.62 -20.52
CA PHE A 408 8.84 -12.13 -20.42
C PHE A 408 8.20 -12.40 -19.05
N ALA A 409 8.34 -13.61 -18.52
CA ALA A 409 7.82 -13.96 -17.19
C ALA A 409 8.46 -13.13 -16.07
N TRP A 410 9.76 -12.83 -16.19
CA TRP A 410 10.50 -12.03 -15.23
C TRP A 410 10.09 -10.56 -15.25
N VAL A 411 9.83 -10.04 -16.45
CA VAL A 411 9.32 -8.71 -16.67
C VAL A 411 7.94 -8.53 -16.03
N LEU A 412 7.04 -9.51 -16.21
CA LEU A 412 5.73 -9.50 -15.54
C LEU A 412 5.86 -9.59 -14.01
N LEU A 413 6.77 -10.43 -13.51
CA LEU A 413 7.04 -10.54 -12.08
C LEU A 413 7.51 -9.21 -11.51
N ASP A 414 8.49 -8.54 -12.15
CA ASP A 414 8.96 -7.24 -11.70
C ASP A 414 7.85 -6.19 -11.68
N ALA A 415 7.00 -6.16 -12.71
CA ALA A 415 5.86 -5.24 -12.73
C ALA A 415 4.94 -5.46 -11.51
N SER A 416 4.64 -6.71 -11.16
CA SER A 416 3.85 -7.04 -9.96
C SER A 416 4.58 -6.69 -8.66
N LEU A 417 5.88 -6.98 -8.55
CA LEU A 417 6.68 -6.68 -7.35
C LEU A 417 6.83 -5.18 -7.12
N ILE A 418 6.96 -4.39 -8.19
CA ILE A 418 7.02 -2.94 -8.10
C ILE A 418 5.67 -2.38 -7.66
N ARG A 419 4.54 -2.87 -8.21
CA ARG A 419 3.22 -2.48 -7.73
C ARG A 419 3.00 -2.84 -6.27
N TYR A 420 3.40 -4.05 -5.87
CA TYR A 420 3.38 -4.47 -4.48
C TYR A 420 4.14 -3.49 -3.58
N ARG A 421 5.36 -3.12 -3.97
CA ARG A 421 6.16 -2.10 -3.26
C ARG A 421 5.45 -0.75 -3.19
N GLN A 422 4.83 -0.29 -4.28
CA GLN A 422 4.08 0.97 -4.29
C GLN A 422 2.88 0.95 -3.34
N VAL A 423 2.18 -0.18 -3.24
CA VAL A 423 1.09 -0.39 -2.26
C VAL A 423 1.65 -0.28 -0.84
N LEU A 424 2.74 -0.99 -0.53
CA LEU A 424 3.35 -0.96 0.82
C LEU A 424 3.89 0.41 1.23
N LEU A 425 4.41 1.18 0.28
CA LEU A 425 4.98 2.51 0.55
C LEU A 425 3.90 3.59 0.75
N ARG A 426 2.62 3.27 0.54
CA ARG A 426 1.51 4.19 0.64
C ARG A 426 0.97 4.24 2.07
N ALA A 427 0.86 5.45 2.63
CA ALA A 427 0.18 5.66 3.90
C ALA A 427 -1.33 5.87 3.69
N HIS A 428 -2.16 5.33 4.60
CA HIS A 428 -3.64 5.50 4.58
C HIS A 428 -4.10 6.95 4.78
N ALA A 429 -3.26 7.80 5.38
CA ALA A 429 -3.52 9.23 5.47
C ALA A 429 -3.39 9.98 4.12
N ARG A 430 -2.85 9.37 3.06
CA ARG A 430 -2.76 9.98 1.72
C ARG A 430 -4.05 9.74 0.95
N ARG A 431 -4.92 10.76 0.91
CA ARG A 431 -6.24 10.65 0.25
C ARG A 431 -6.38 11.46 -1.04
N GLY A 432 -5.50 12.44 -1.28
CA GLY A 432 -5.53 13.28 -2.50
C GLY A 432 -5.17 12.54 -3.80
N GLU A 433 -4.53 11.38 -3.71
CA GLU A 433 -4.13 10.56 -4.85
C GLU A 433 -5.01 9.31 -4.93
N THR A 434 -6.09 9.34 -5.72
CA THR A 434 -7.03 8.21 -5.83
C THR A 434 -6.56 7.11 -6.79
N ARG A 435 -5.34 7.25 -7.31
CA ARG A 435 -4.82 6.39 -8.38
C ARG A 435 -3.41 5.91 -8.08
N LEU A 436 -3.20 4.62 -8.22
CA LEU A 436 -1.88 4.01 -8.19
C LEU A 436 -1.29 4.06 -9.61
N ALA A 437 -0.32 4.94 -9.81
CA ALA A 437 0.30 5.20 -11.12
C ALA A 437 0.83 3.92 -11.77
N ALA A 438 0.65 3.80 -13.09
CA ALA A 438 1.17 2.67 -13.86
C ALA A 438 2.68 2.77 -14.21
N THR A 439 3.26 3.96 -14.03
CA THR A 439 4.57 4.33 -14.56
C THR A 439 5.73 3.62 -13.83
N LEU A 440 6.68 3.12 -14.63
CA LEU A 440 7.93 2.48 -14.16
C LEU A 440 9.19 3.26 -14.57
N GLU A 441 9.05 4.53 -15.00
CA GLU A 441 10.12 5.33 -15.61
C GLU A 441 11.42 5.43 -14.79
N HIS A 442 11.37 5.10 -13.50
CA HIS A 442 12.54 5.07 -12.60
C HIS A 442 12.64 3.80 -11.75
N ALA A 443 11.85 2.77 -12.03
CA ALA A 443 11.85 1.54 -11.25
C ALA A 443 12.93 0.57 -11.76
N GLU A 444 13.77 0.08 -10.84
CA GLU A 444 14.73 -0.99 -11.12
C GLU A 444 14.08 -2.37 -10.92
N GLY A 445 14.43 -3.34 -11.76
CA GLY A 445 13.94 -4.70 -11.64
C GLY A 445 14.39 -5.38 -10.35
N ILE A 446 13.42 -5.87 -9.56
CA ILE A 446 13.66 -6.52 -8.26
C ILE A 446 14.20 -7.95 -8.48
N ALA A 447 13.74 -8.63 -9.53
CA ALA A 447 14.12 -9.99 -9.88
C ALA A 447 15.63 -10.14 -10.14
N GLN A 448 16.30 -9.09 -10.61
CA GLN A 448 17.75 -9.10 -10.85
C GLN A 448 18.56 -9.29 -9.57
N ASN A 449 18.07 -8.74 -8.45
CA ASN A 449 18.74 -8.76 -7.15
C ASN A 449 18.34 -9.97 -6.30
N MET A 450 17.37 -10.77 -6.77
CA MET A 450 16.95 -11.99 -6.11
C MET A 450 18.08 -13.04 -6.06
N PRO A 451 18.23 -13.81 -4.96
CA PRO A 451 19.16 -14.93 -4.90
C PRO A 451 18.96 -15.94 -6.03
N SER A 452 20.07 -16.41 -6.60
CA SER A 452 20.06 -17.32 -7.75
C SER A 452 19.26 -18.61 -7.52
N ALA A 453 19.19 -19.10 -6.27
CA ALA A 453 18.38 -20.27 -5.92
C ALA A 453 16.87 -20.02 -6.19
N ARG A 454 16.33 -18.88 -5.73
CA ARG A 454 14.95 -18.48 -6.01
C ARG A 454 14.72 -18.25 -7.50
N GLN A 455 15.69 -17.61 -8.19
CA GLN A 455 15.61 -17.42 -9.64
C GLN A 455 15.44 -18.75 -10.41
N LYS A 456 16.22 -19.77 -10.03
CA LYS A 456 16.15 -21.11 -10.62
C LYS A 456 14.82 -21.81 -10.31
N THR A 457 14.30 -21.68 -9.09
CA THR A 457 13.00 -22.25 -8.70
C THR A 457 11.85 -21.65 -9.51
N LEU A 458 11.75 -20.32 -9.58
CA LEU A 458 10.71 -19.65 -10.35
C LEU A 458 10.82 -19.96 -11.84
N ALA A 459 12.03 -20.07 -12.40
CA ALA A 459 12.19 -20.45 -13.80
C ALA A 459 11.72 -21.87 -14.14
N ARG A 460 11.91 -22.84 -13.23
CA ARG A 460 11.37 -24.20 -13.39
C ARG A 460 9.84 -24.13 -13.49
N TRP A 461 9.22 -23.36 -12.60
CA TRP A 461 7.78 -23.16 -12.58
C TRP A 461 7.27 -22.41 -13.83
N PHE A 462 7.87 -21.28 -14.21
CA PHE A 462 7.52 -20.54 -15.45
C PHE A 462 7.55 -21.44 -16.69
N ARG A 463 8.57 -22.30 -16.79
CA ARG A 463 8.68 -23.26 -17.91
C ARG A 463 7.61 -24.34 -17.86
N ALA A 464 7.25 -24.83 -16.68
CA ALA A 464 6.18 -25.82 -16.52
C ALA A 464 4.82 -25.23 -16.94
N VAL A 465 4.52 -24.03 -16.45
CA VAL A 465 3.30 -23.27 -16.79
C VAL A 465 3.23 -22.96 -18.29
N ALA A 466 4.29 -22.40 -18.88
CA ALA A 466 4.29 -22.00 -20.29
C ALA A 466 4.14 -23.19 -21.25
N ARG A 467 4.51 -24.40 -20.82
CA ARG A 467 4.41 -25.64 -21.60
C ARG A 467 3.15 -26.44 -21.32
N ASP A 468 2.25 -25.93 -20.49
CA ASP A 468 1.02 -26.63 -20.07
C ASP A 468 1.31 -28.06 -19.57
N ARG A 469 2.43 -28.20 -18.84
CA ARG A 469 2.80 -29.44 -18.16
C ARG A 469 2.18 -29.45 -16.77
N ASP A 470 2.17 -30.61 -16.12
CA ASP A 470 1.81 -30.73 -14.71
C ASP A 470 2.75 -29.86 -13.86
N GLU A 471 2.30 -28.64 -13.61
CA GLU A 471 3.02 -27.57 -12.91
C GLU A 471 2.87 -27.70 -11.40
N SER A 472 1.89 -28.50 -10.94
CA SER A 472 1.52 -28.66 -9.54
C SER A 472 2.72 -29.05 -8.68
N VAL A 473 3.62 -29.84 -9.26
CA VAL A 473 4.90 -30.27 -8.69
C VAL A 473 5.79 -29.10 -8.27
N TYR A 474 5.74 -27.97 -9.01
CA TYR A 474 6.58 -26.79 -8.75
C TYR A 474 5.82 -25.63 -8.10
N SER A 475 4.49 -25.69 -8.05
CA SER A 475 3.66 -24.57 -7.57
C SER A 475 3.95 -24.19 -6.12
N GLY A 476 4.16 -25.18 -5.25
CA GLY A 476 4.48 -24.95 -3.83
C GLY A 476 5.84 -24.26 -3.65
N GLU A 477 6.91 -24.80 -4.27
CA GLU A 477 8.25 -24.17 -4.21
C GLU A 477 8.26 -22.76 -4.80
N ALA A 478 7.49 -22.54 -5.88
CA ALA A 478 7.36 -21.22 -6.49
C ALA A 478 6.63 -20.23 -5.58
N LEU A 479 5.57 -20.67 -4.90
CA LEU A 479 4.84 -19.83 -3.94
C LEU A 479 5.74 -19.43 -2.77
N THR A 480 6.49 -20.37 -2.20
CA THR A 480 7.48 -20.05 -1.15
C THR A 480 8.52 -19.05 -1.65
N ALA A 481 9.06 -19.24 -2.86
CA ALA A 481 10.01 -18.29 -3.43
C ALA A 481 9.42 -16.88 -3.64
N LEU A 482 8.13 -16.78 -3.97
CA LEU A 482 7.42 -15.50 -4.04
C LEU A 482 7.24 -14.89 -2.64
N ILE A 483 6.79 -15.65 -1.65
CA ILE A 483 6.63 -15.20 -0.25
C ILE A 483 7.95 -14.62 0.29
N ASP A 484 9.06 -15.35 0.12
CA ASP A 484 10.38 -14.89 0.54
C ASP A 484 10.80 -13.60 -0.17
N THR A 485 10.43 -13.45 -1.45
CA THR A 485 10.72 -12.24 -2.24
C THR A 485 9.90 -11.05 -1.75
N LEU A 486 8.61 -11.25 -1.47
CA LEU A 486 7.77 -10.20 -0.89
C LEU A 486 8.26 -9.80 0.51
N ALA A 487 8.74 -10.76 1.30
CA ALA A 487 9.33 -10.49 2.60
C ALA A 487 10.62 -9.65 2.51
N ASP A 488 11.42 -9.82 1.45
CA ASP A 488 12.57 -8.93 1.19
C ASP A 488 12.09 -7.52 0.84
N VAL A 489 11.11 -7.39 -0.06
CA VAL A 489 10.56 -6.09 -0.48
C VAL A 489 9.98 -5.33 0.71
N GLU A 490 9.29 -6.01 1.63
CA GLU A 490 8.77 -5.40 2.86
C GLU A 490 9.85 -4.89 3.80
N ARG A 491 11.02 -5.54 3.86
CA ARG A 491 12.14 -5.07 4.70
C ARG A 491 12.81 -3.83 4.13
N ASP A 492 12.71 -3.63 2.82
CA ASP A 492 13.25 -2.48 2.10
C ASP A 492 12.28 -1.28 2.04
N CYS A 493 11.06 -1.43 2.61
CA CYS A 493 10.02 -0.40 2.69
C CYS A 493 9.90 0.15 4.10
#